data_AF-E1YLE2-F1
#
_entry.id   AF-E1YLE2-F1
#
_cell.length_a   1.000
_cell.length_b   1.000
_cell.length_c   1.000
_cell.angle_alpha   90.00
_cell.angle_beta   90.00
_cell.angle_gamma   90.00
#
_symmetry.space_group_name_H-M   'P 1'
#
loop_
_entity.id
_entity.type
_entity.pdbx_description
1 polymer ?
#
loop_
_entity_poly.entity_id
_entity_poly.type
_entity_poly.pdbx_seq_one_letter_code
_entity_poly.pdbx_strand_id
1 'polypeptide(L)'
;MAVRWQLSPLPVKRVEIPKQSGGTRPLGIPTVTDRLIQQAISQVLMPIFDPEFSDSSYGFRPGRSAHNAVYKVREYIKEGYRIAVDMDLSKFFDTVNHDVLMHRVARKIKDKRVLIADR
;
A
#
# COMPACT_ATOMS: atom_id res chain seq x y z
N MET A 1 8.12 27.67 -19.98
CA MET A 1 7.93 26.40 -20.71
C MET A 1 7.20 25.43 -19.79
N ALA A 2 5.93 25.11 -20.06
CA ALA A 2 5.17 24.15 -19.27
C ALA A 2 5.24 22.79 -19.96
N VAL A 3 6.07 21.88 -19.44
CA VAL A 3 6.08 20.49 -19.88
C VAL A 3 4.77 19.86 -19.39
N ARG A 4 3.82 19.64 -20.29
CA ARG A 4 2.64 18.81 -20.01
C ARG A 4 3.09 17.35 -20.04
N TRP A 5 3.24 16.76 -18.86
CA TRP A 5 3.40 15.33 -18.72
C TRP A 5 2.05 14.66 -18.99
N GLN A 6 1.88 14.09 -20.18
CA GLN A 6 0.80 13.14 -20.47
C GLN A 6 1.34 11.75 -20.12
N LEU A 7 1.30 11.42 -18.82
CA LEU A 7 1.62 10.08 -18.35
C LEU A 7 0.39 9.20 -18.56
N SER A 8 0.52 8.20 -19.44
CA SER A 8 -0.38 7.05 -19.47
C SER A 8 0.44 5.83 -19.05
N PRO A 9 0.18 5.25 -17.87
CA PRO A 9 0.92 4.08 -17.41
C PRO A 9 0.72 2.92 -18.38
N LEU A 10 1.77 2.12 -18.57
CA LEU A 10 1.68 0.94 -19.43
C LEU A 10 0.94 -0.20 -18.69
N PRO A 11 0.24 -1.09 -19.42
CA PRO A 11 -0.45 -2.20 -18.80
C PRO A 11 0.52 -3.09 -18.04
N VAL A 12 0.13 -3.45 -16.82
CA VAL A 12 0.93 -4.27 -15.90
C VAL A 12 1.02 -5.71 -16.44
N LYS A 13 2.24 -6.26 -16.50
CA LYS A 13 2.45 -7.65 -16.93
C LYS A 13 2.01 -8.62 -15.83
N ARG A 14 1.03 -9.48 -16.11
CA ARG A 14 0.63 -10.55 -15.18
C ARG A 14 1.58 -11.76 -15.28
N VAL A 15 2.05 -12.22 -14.13
CA VAL A 15 2.91 -13.42 -13.99
C VAL A 15 2.40 -14.26 -12.84
N GLU A 16 2.18 -15.55 -13.06
CA GLU A 16 1.83 -16.51 -12.00
C GLU A 16 3.12 -17.01 -11.32
N ILE A 17 3.24 -16.80 -10.01
CA ILE A 17 4.37 -17.32 -9.21
C ILE A 17 3.89 -18.43 -8.26
N PRO A 18 4.63 -19.54 -8.11
CA PRO A 18 4.23 -20.63 -7.23
C PRO A 18 4.30 -20.20 -5.76
N LYS A 19 3.34 -20.64 -4.95
CA LYS A 19 3.38 -20.50 -3.48
C LYS A 19 4.13 -21.67 -2.86
N GLN A 20 4.79 -21.43 -1.72
CA GLN A 20 5.42 -22.50 -0.93
C GLN A 20 4.40 -23.54 -0.43
N SER A 21 3.16 -23.13 -0.19
CA SER A 21 2.06 -23.97 0.30
C SER A 21 1.25 -24.67 -0.81
N GLY A 22 1.67 -24.57 -2.07
CA GLY A 22 0.89 -25.00 -3.24
C GLY A 22 -0.04 -23.91 -3.80
N GLY A 23 -0.34 -24.01 -5.10
CA GLY A 23 -1.08 -23.00 -5.88
C GLY A 23 -0.20 -21.87 -6.44
N THR A 24 -0.81 -20.92 -7.15
CA THR A 24 -0.12 -19.75 -7.72
C THR A 24 -0.58 -18.44 -7.08
N ARG A 25 0.25 -17.41 -7.15
CA ARG A 25 -0.09 -16.03 -6.83
C ARG A 25 0.07 -15.20 -8.12
N PRO A 26 -0.98 -14.50 -8.60
CA PRO A 26 -0.82 -13.54 -9.67
C PRO A 26 0.03 -12.37 -9.17
N LEU A 27 1.08 -12.02 -9.92
CA LEU A 27 1.91 -10.85 -9.69
C LEU A 27 1.73 -9.89 -10.86
N GLY A 28 1.42 -8.64 -10.55
CA GLY A 28 1.46 -7.55 -11.51
C GLY A 28 2.85 -6.90 -11.52
N ILE A 29 3.57 -7.01 -12.63
CA ILE A 29 4.88 -6.39 -12.81
C ILE A 29 4.74 -5.15 -13.70
N PRO A 30 4.76 -3.93 -13.13
CA PRO A 30 4.79 -2.68 -13.89
C PRO A 30 6.15 -2.51 -14.60
N THR A 31 6.21 -1.63 -15.60
CA THR A 31 7.46 -1.34 -16.32
C THR A 31 8.49 -0.65 -15.40
N VAL A 32 9.76 -0.64 -15.79
CA VAL A 32 10.82 0.04 -15.00
C VAL A 32 10.47 1.53 -14.83
N THR A 33 9.99 2.17 -15.89
CA THR A 33 9.56 3.56 -15.89
C THR A 33 8.40 3.77 -14.91
N ASP A 34 7.38 2.91 -14.95
CA ASP A 34 6.24 3.02 -14.03
C ASP A 34 6.66 2.79 -12.58
N ARG A 35 7.57 1.84 -12.31
CA ARG A 35 8.12 1.64 -10.95
C ARG A 35 8.86 2.86 -10.45
N LEU A 36 9.65 3.51 -11.31
CA LEU A 36 10.36 4.73 -10.96
C LEU A 36 9.38 5.85 -10.60
N ILE A 37 8.34 6.04 -11.42
CA ILE A 37 7.30 7.06 -11.18
C ILE A 37 6.54 6.75 -9.88
N GLN A 38 6.08 5.51 -9.68
CA GLN A 38 5.37 5.09 -8.47
C GLN A 38 6.23 5.27 -7.22
N GLN A 39 7.53 4.97 -7.29
CA GLN A 39 8.45 5.19 -6.19
C GLN A 39 8.65 6.68 -5.88
N ALA A 40 8.79 7.53 -6.91
CA ALA A 40 8.90 8.97 -6.72
C ALA A 40 7.63 9.57 -6.09
N ILE A 41 6.45 9.14 -6.54
CA ILE A 41 5.17 9.52 -5.92
C ILE A 41 5.14 9.06 -4.46
N SER A 42 5.49 7.79 -4.19
CA SER A 42 5.51 7.23 -2.84
C SER A 42 6.40 8.02 -1.89
N GLN A 43 7.60 8.41 -2.31
CA GLN A 43 8.52 9.22 -1.50
C GLN A 43 7.94 10.58 -1.08
N VAL A 44 7.10 11.19 -1.93
CA VAL A 44 6.43 12.46 -1.62
C VAL A 44 5.20 12.24 -0.74
N LEU A 45 4.41 11.19 -1.01
CA LEU A 45 3.18 10.92 -0.27
C LEU A 45 3.45 10.36 1.13
N MET A 46 4.47 9.53 1.29
CA MET A 46 4.78 8.86 2.55
C MET A 46 4.94 9.83 3.74
N PRO A 47 5.73 10.92 3.69
CA PRO A 47 5.82 11.88 4.79
C PRO A 47 4.52 12.64 5.07
N ILE A 48 3.58 12.70 4.12
CA ILE A 48 2.27 13.34 4.29
C ILE A 48 1.29 12.42 5.00
N PHE A 49 1.31 11.12 4.70
CA PHE A 49 0.36 10.15 5.24
C PHE A 49 0.87 9.44 6.50
N ASP A 50 2.17 9.10 6.55
CA ASP A 50 2.73 8.27 7.62
C ASP A 50 2.50 8.82 9.04
N PRO A 51 2.63 10.14 9.31
CA PRO A 51 2.41 10.67 10.65
C PRO A 51 0.98 10.51 11.20
N GLU A 52 -0.01 10.31 10.33
CA GLU A 52 -1.40 10.11 10.73
C GLU A 52 -1.81 8.63 10.79
N PHE A 53 -0.93 7.70 10.41
CA PHE A 53 -1.20 6.28 10.60
C PHE A 53 -1.12 5.90 12.08
N SER A 54 -2.06 5.06 12.51
CA SER A 54 -2.09 4.49 13.85
C SER A 54 -0.73 3.92 14.27
N ASP A 55 -0.39 4.07 15.54
CA ASP A 55 0.81 3.45 16.12
C ASP A 55 0.77 1.92 16.11
N SER A 56 -0.41 1.32 15.98
CA SER A 56 -0.59 -0.12 15.80
C SER A 56 -0.52 -0.56 14.33
N SER A 57 -0.24 0.37 13.40
CA SER A 57 0.01 0.06 11.99
C SER A 57 1.51 -0.13 11.75
N TYR A 58 1.91 -1.35 11.36
CA TYR A 58 3.32 -1.73 11.17
C TYR A 58 3.69 -2.09 9.73
N GLY A 59 2.70 -2.40 8.87
CA GLY A 59 2.94 -2.83 7.50
C GLY A 59 3.30 -1.67 6.57
N PHE A 60 4.29 -1.87 5.70
CA PHE A 60 4.66 -0.93 4.62
C PHE A 60 5.03 0.50 5.08
N ARG A 61 5.50 0.66 6.32
CA ARG A 61 5.88 1.96 6.90
C ARG A 61 7.39 2.06 7.15
N PRO A 62 8.00 3.23 6.93
CA PRO A 62 9.40 3.45 7.24
C PRO A 62 9.64 3.32 8.75
N GLY A 63 10.71 2.62 9.14
CA GLY A 63 11.07 2.41 10.55
C GLY A 63 10.15 1.47 11.34
N ARG A 64 9.19 0.78 10.69
CA ARG A 64 8.33 -0.23 11.31
C ARG A 64 8.48 -1.58 10.61
N SER A 65 8.35 -2.66 11.38
CA SER A 65 8.56 -4.02 10.90
C SER A 65 7.55 -5.00 11.52
N ALA A 66 7.44 -6.19 10.92
CA ALA A 66 6.66 -7.29 11.49
C ALA A 66 7.12 -7.67 12.91
N HIS A 67 8.42 -7.54 13.21
CA HIS A 67 8.93 -7.78 14.56
C HIS A 67 8.36 -6.78 15.58
N ASN A 68 8.20 -5.50 15.22
CA ASN A 68 7.56 -4.52 16.11
C ASN A 68 6.11 -4.90 16.44
N ALA A 69 5.36 -5.41 15.46
CA ALA A 69 4.01 -5.90 15.68
C ALA A 69 3.98 -7.08 16.67
N VAL A 70 4.90 -8.05 16.51
CA VAL A 70 5.03 -9.19 17.42
C VAL A 70 5.38 -8.74 18.84
N TYR A 71 6.29 -7.77 19.00
CA TYR A 71 6.61 -7.23 20.33
C TYR A 71 5.39 -6.59 20.99
N LYS A 72 4.57 -5.84 20.25
CA LYS A 72 3.33 -5.26 20.77
C LYS A 72 2.33 -6.32 21.21
N VAL A 73 2.17 -7.38 20.43
CA VAL A 73 1.31 -8.52 20.82
C VAL A 73 1.81 -9.17 22.11
N ARG A 74 3.13 -9.31 22.29
CA ARG A 74 3.71 -9.84 23.54
C ARG A 74 3.44 -8.95 24.74
N GLU A 75 3.37 -7.64 24.57
CA GLU A 75 2.97 -6.71 25.64
C GLU A 75 1.51 -6.96 26.05
N TYR A 76 0.58 -7.03 25.09
CA TYR A 76 -0.83 -7.31 25.39
C TYR A 76 -1.03 -8.65 26.12
N ILE A 77 -0.28 -9.69 25.72
CA ILE A 77 -0.34 -10.99 26.43
C ILE A 77 0.11 -10.84 27.89
N LYS A 78 1.16 -10.05 28.16
CA LYS A 78 1.65 -9.79 29.53
C LYS A 78 0.66 -8.96 30.35
N GLU A 79 -0.06 -8.06 29.72
CA GLU A 79 -1.13 -7.27 30.34
C GLU A 79 -2.39 -8.09 30.66
N GLY A 80 -2.46 -9.34 30.18
CA GLY A 80 -3.53 -10.28 30.49
C GLY A 80 -4.53 -10.53 29.36
N TYR A 81 -4.35 -9.91 28.20
CA TYR A 81 -5.17 -10.19 27.01
C TYR A 81 -4.79 -11.54 26.40
N ARG A 82 -5.63 -12.55 26.61
CA ARG A 82 -5.36 -13.95 26.20
C ARG A 82 -6.13 -14.41 24.97
N ILE A 83 -7.08 -13.61 24.50
CA ILE A 83 -7.92 -13.93 23.35
C ILE A 83 -7.54 -12.98 22.22
N ALA A 84 -7.21 -13.56 21.06
CA ALA A 84 -6.97 -12.81 19.82
C ALA A 84 -8.14 -13.02 18.86
N VAL A 85 -8.52 -11.95 18.17
CA VAL A 85 -9.45 -12.01 17.04
C VAL A 85 -8.62 -11.86 15.78
N ASP A 86 -8.47 -12.95 15.04
CA ASP A 86 -7.75 -12.95 13.76
C ASP A 86 -8.69 -12.48 12.64
N MET A 87 -8.23 -11.49 11.87
CA MET A 87 -9.00 -10.88 10.78
C MET A 87 -8.10 -10.72 9.58
N ASP A 88 -8.50 -11.30 8.45
CA ASP A 88 -7.84 -11.17 7.16
C ASP A 88 -8.83 -10.71 6.09
N LEU A 89 -8.36 -9.83 5.18
CA LEU A 89 -9.14 -9.37 4.04
C LEU A 89 -8.70 -10.13 2.80
N SER A 90 -9.54 -11.07 2.35
CA SER A 90 -9.27 -11.83 1.14
C SER A 90 -9.15 -10.90 -0.08
N LYS A 91 -8.06 -11.02 -0.84
CA LYS A 91 -7.85 -10.29 -2.09
C LYS A 91 -8.03 -8.77 -1.95
N PHE A 92 -7.45 -8.16 -0.92
CA PHE A 92 -7.57 -6.73 -0.64
C PHE A 92 -7.35 -5.83 -1.88
N PHE A 93 -6.27 -6.06 -2.64
CA PHE A 93 -5.96 -5.24 -3.82
C PHE A 93 -6.89 -5.48 -5.02
N ASP A 94 -7.53 -6.65 -5.11
CA ASP A 94 -8.50 -6.93 -6.19
C ASP A 94 -9.90 -6.38 -5.86
N THR A 95 -10.17 -6.11 -4.57
CA THR A 95 -11.50 -5.74 -4.07
C THR A 95 -11.59 -4.29 -3.58
N VAL A 96 -10.46 -3.56 -3.58
CA VAL A 96 -10.44 -2.16 -3.16
C VAL A 96 -11.27 -1.31 -4.11
N ASN A 97 -12.23 -0.57 -3.55
CA ASN A 97 -13.02 0.37 -4.34
C ASN A 97 -12.17 1.61 -4.63
N HIS A 98 -11.87 1.82 -5.92
CA HIS A 98 -11.03 2.92 -6.39
C HIS A 98 -11.60 4.30 -6.06
N ASP A 99 -12.92 4.50 -6.16
CA ASP A 99 -13.56 5.78 -5.81
C ASP A 99 -13.36 6.13 -4.33
N VAL A 100 -13.54 5.14 -3.44
CA VAL A 100 -13.34 5.31 -1.99
C VAL A 100 -11.86 5.58 -1.68
N LEU A 101 -10.95 4.84 -2.31
CA LEU A 101 -9.51 5.04 -2.14
C LEU A 101 -9.10 6.45 -2.57
N MET A 102 -9.50 6.87 -3.76
CA MET A 102 -9.15 8.18 -4.31
C MET A 102 -9.81 9.32 -3.54
N HIS A 103 -11.03 9.13 -3.01
CA HIS A 103 -11.65 10.09 -2.11
C HIS A 103 -10.83 10.27 -0.82
N ARG A 104 -10.27 9.20 -0.24
CA ARG A 104 -9.41 9.29 0.95
C ARG A 104 -8.09 9.99 0.64
N VAL A 105 -7.47 9.71 -0.51
CA VAL A 105 -6.23 10.37 -0.94
C VAL A 105 -6.46 11.87 -1.17
N ALA A 106 -7.58 12.23 -1.83
CA ALA A 106 -7.93 13.61 -2.16
C ALA A 106 -8.19 14.50 -0.93
N ARG A 107 -8.44 13.93 0.26
CA ARG A 107 -8.57 14.71 1.50
C ARG A 107 -7.28 15.42 1.88
N LYS A 108 -6.12 14.84 1.54
CA LYS A 108 -4.80 15.41 1.82
C LYS A 108 -4.13 16.01 0.61
N ILE A 109 -4.27 15.34 -0.54
CA ILE A 109 -3.61 15.76 -1.77
C ILE A 109 -4.58 16.58 -2.60
N LYS A 110 -4.31 17.88 -2.72
CA LYS A 110 -5.11 18.80 -3.56
C LYS A 110 -4.60 18.90 -4.99
N ASP A 111 -3.40 18.38 -5.27
CA ASP A 111 -2.82 18.39 -6.62
C ASP A 111 -3.53 17.38 -7.51
N LYS A 112 -4.33 17.90 -8.44
CA LYS A 112 -5.11 17.09 -9.39
C LYS A 112 -4.24 16.22 -10.29
N ARG A 113 -2.97 16.58 -10.54
CA ARG A 113 -2.07 15.79 -11.41
C ARG A 113 -1.73 14.44 -10.80
N VAL A 114 -1.64 14.37 -9.48
CA VAL A 114 -1.40 13.13 -8.73
C VAL A 114 -2.68 12.30 -8.62
N LEU A 115 -3.85 12.95 -8.58
CA LEU A 115 -5.15 12.29 -8.46
C LEU A 115 -5.71 11.73 -9.79
N ILE A 116 -5.16 12.11 -10.95
CA ILE A 116 -5.63 11.64 -12.27
C ILE A 116 -4.89 10.37 -12.74
N ALA A 117 -3.80 9.98 -12.06
CA ALA A 117 -2.93 8.87 -12.46
C ALA A 117 -3.53 7.45 -12.29
N ASP A 118 -4.80 7.34 -11.86
CA ASP A 118 -5.50 6.06 -11.62
C ASP A 118 -6.65 5.80 -12.62
N ARG A 119 -6.66 6.47 -13.78
CA ARG A 119 -7.61 6.18 -14.88
C ARG A 119 -6.96 5.41 -16.02
#